data_AF-A0A829HLP6-F1
#
_entry.id   AF-A0A829HLP6-F1
#
_cell.length_a   1.000
_cell.length_b   1.000
_cell.length_c   1.000
_cell.angle_alpha   90.00
_cell.angle_beta   90.00
_cell.angle_gamma   90.00
#
_symmetry.space_group_name_H-M   'P 1'
#
loop_
_entity.id
_entity.type
_entity.pdbx_description
1 polymer ?
#
loop_
_entity_poly.entity_id
_entity_poly.type
_entity_poly.pdbx_seq_one_letter_code
_entity_poly.pdbx_strand_id
1 'polypeptide(L)'
;MQYVIIQLEEFQLKYNKKIILKSLLLAPIPLLCFMAVLFILMNNEFKLGSIFAVIVGHLLVYLAYCLLTVPFSFLFSLVLNRYQYLNFLTICLGSLVVAAPFFILLGWGYTGQLPKQWWLVYADVFAWFIAIIPAVCYWLILIHLKPHQPDRIDL
;
A
#
# COMPACT_ATOMS: atom_id res chain seq x y z
N MET A 1 14.63 26.36 -19.29
CA MET A 1 13.53 25.89 -20.16
C MET A 1 13.53 24.37 -20.29
N GLN A 2 14.65 23.70 -20.57
CA GLN A 2 14.79 22.22 -20.57
C GLN A 2 14.29 21.54 -19.27
N TYR A 3 14.68 22.07 -18.10
CA TYR A 3 14.26 21.54 -16.79
C TYR A 3 12.75 21.62 -16.54
N VAL A 4 12.10 22.67 -17.08
CA VAL A 4 10.64 22.86 -16.97
C VAL A 4 9.90 21.90 -17.91
N ILE A 5 10.47 21.59 -19.07
CA ILE A 5 9.93 20.61 -20.02
C ILE A 5 10.05 19.18 -19.44
N ILE A 6 11.18 18.85 -18.80
CA ILE A 6 11.36 17.54 -18.12
C ILE A 6 10.36 17.40 -16.95
N GLN A 7 10.13 18.46 -16.16
CA GLN A 7 9.12 18.48 -15.10
C GLN A 7 7.67 18.43 -15.63
N LEU A 8 7.40 18.97 -16.82
CA LEU A 8 6.10 18.89 -17.47
C LEU A 8 5.83 17.51 -18.09
N GLU A 9 6.84 16.82 -18.61
CA GLU A 9 6.74 15.40 -19.01
C GLU A 9 6.58 14.46 -17.80
N GLU A 10 7.15 14.81 -16.65
CA GLU A 10 6.91 14.13 -15.37
C GLU A 10 5.48 14.27 -14.85
N PHE A 11 4.66 15.18 -15.39
CA PHE A 11 3.28 15.39 -14.95
C PHE A 11 2.25 14.56 -15.73
N GLN A 12 2.66 13.83 -16.76
CA GLN A 12 1.79 13.01 -17.59
C GLN A 12 2.11 11.51 -17.40
N LEU A 13 2.17 11.08 -16.14
CA LEU A 13 2.55 9.73 -15.75
C LEU A 13 1.41 8.75 -16.06
N LYS A 14 1.54 8.06 -17.19
CA LYS A 14 0.63 6.97 -17.56
C LYS A 14 1.32 5.63 -17.37
N TYR A 15 0.79 4.84 -16.44
CA TYR A 15 1.29 3.53 -16.08
C TYR A 15 0.46 2.42 -16.74
N ASN A 16 1.13 1.33 -17.12
CA ASN A 16 0.49 0.10 -17.57
C ASN A 16 -0.19 -0.59 -16.39
N LYS A 17 -1.39 -1.14 -16.64
CA LYS A 17 -2.17 -1.92 -15.65
C LYS A 17 -1.33 -3.03 -14.98
N LYS A 18 -0.44 -3.70 -15.73
CA LYS A 18 0.46 -4.73 -15.19
C LYS A 18 1.44 -4.17 -14.17
N ILE A 19 2.00 -2.98 -14.43
CA ILE A 19 2.92 -2.30 -13.50
C ILE A 19 2.18 -1.85 -12.25
N ILE A 20 0.98 -1.27 -12.40
CA ILE A 20 0.15 -0.87 -11.25
C ILE A 20 -0.13 -2.07 -10.35
N LEU A 21 -0.61 -3.19 -10.92
CA LEU A 21 -0.93 -4.40 -10.16
C LEU A 21 0.32 -4.98 -9.47
N LYS A 22 1.42 -5.13 -10.22
CA LYS A 22 2.68 -5.65 -9.66
C LYS A 22 3.17 -4.77 -8.49
N SER A 23 3.14 -3.46 -8.66
CA SER A 23 3.60 -2.53 -7.63
C SER A 23 2.72 -2.61 -6.38
N LEU A 24 1.39 -2.74 -6.53
CA LEU A 24 0.47 -2.90 -5.40
C LEU A 24 0.69 -4.21 -4.64
N LEU A 25 1.00 -5.31 -5.33
CA LEU A 25 1.32 -6.60 -4.71
C LEU A 25 2.64 -6.56 -3.92
N LEU A 26 3.63 -5.82 -4.40
CA LEU A 26 4.93 -5.71 -3.72
C LEU A 26 4.93 -4.66 -2.59
N ALA A 27 4.01 -3.70 -2.62
CA ALA A 27 3.93 -2.58 -1.68
C ALA A 27 4.00 -2.92 -0.18
N PRO A 28 3.28 -3.94 0.35
CA PRO A 28 3.28 -4.23 1.79
C PRO A 28 4.51 -5.03 2.24
N ILE A 29 5.26 -5.64 1.31
CA ILE A 29 6.33 -6.59 1.64
C ILE A 29 7.42 -5.95 2.52
N PRO A 30 7.95 -4.75 2.20
CA PRO A 30 8.97 -4.12 3.05
C PRO A 30 8.49 -3.90 4.48
N LEU A 31 7.24 -3.44 4.65
CA LEU A 31 6.64 -3.24 5.97
C LEU A 31 6.47 -4.56 6.72
N LEU A 32 5.96 -5.60 6.06
CA LEU A 32 5.78 -6.93 6.67
C LEU A 32 7.11 -7.54 7.11
N CYS A 33 8.16 -7.44 6.29
CA CYS A 33 9.50 -7.89 6.65
C CYS A 33 10.03 -7.11 7.87
N PHE A 34 9.88 -5.79 7.87
CA PHE A 34 10.32 -4.95 8.99
C PHE A 34 9.58 -5.30 10.30
N MET A 35 8.26 -5.45 10.25
CA MET A 35 7.44 -5.82 11.41
C MET A 35 7.77 -7.23 11.92
N ALA A 36 8.03 -8.19 11.04
CA ALA A 36 8.44 -9.53 11.43
C ALA A 36 9.79 -9.52 12.18
N VAL A 37 10.77 -8.77 11.67
CA VAL A 37 12.08 -8.62 12.33
C VAL A 37 11.94 -7.95 13.68
N LEU A 38 11.19 -6.83 13.77
CA LEU A 38 10.94 -6.14 15.04
C LEU A 38 10.27 -7.06 16.07
N PHE A 39 9.28 -7.84 15.66
CA PHE A 39 8.57 -8.76 16.55
C PHE A 39 9.51 -9.82 17.14
N ILE A 40 10.39 -10.41 16.32
CA ILE A 40 11.36 -11.41 16.79
C ILE A 40 12.35 -10.78 17.78
N LEU A 41 12.88 -9.60 17.46
CA LEU A 41 13.87 -8.90 18.29
C LEU A 41 13.28 -8.44 19.63
N MET A 42 12.09 -7.82 19.63
CA MET A 42 11.47 -7.29 20.85
C MET A 42 11.04 -8.39 21.82
N ASN A 43 10.64 -9.55 21.29
CA ASN A 43 10.19 -10.67 22.11
C ASN A 43 11.30 -11.69 22.43
N ASN A 44 12.53 -11.49 21.92
CA ASN A 44 13.64 -12.47 21.99
C ASN A 44 13.24 -13.88 21.52
N GLU A 45 12.33 -13.95 20.56
CA GLU A 45 11.68 -15.17 20.09
C GLU A 45 12.53 -15.83 18.98
N PHE A 46 13.73 -16.31 19.35
CA PHE A 46 14.65 -16.96 18.41
C PHE A 46 14.44 -18.47 18.26
N LYS A 47 13.43 -19.03 18.93
CA LYS A 47 13.06 -20.44 18.77
C LYS A 47 12.48 -20.66 17.38
N LEU A 48 12.91 -21.73 16.70
CA LEU A 48 12.45 -22.06 15.34
C LEU A 48 10.93 -22.12 15.20
N GLY A 49 10.23 -22.70 16.19
CA GLY A 49 8.76 -22.76 16.18
C GLY A 49 8.10 -21.39 16.25
N SER A 50 8.69 -20.45 16.98
CA SER A 50 8.19 -19.08 17.11
C SER A 50 8.45 -18.29 15.82
N ILE A 51 9.64 -18.41 15.24
CA ILE A 51 9.98 -17.81 13.94
C ILE A 51 9.01 -18.33 12.85
N PHE A 52 8.72 -19.63 12.84
CA PHE A 52 7.75 -20.21 11.91
C PHE A 52 6.35 -19.63 12.09
N ALA A 53 5.87 -19.50 13.32
CA ALA A 53 4.58 -18.89 13.62
C ALA A 53 4.52 -17.42 13.17
N VAL A 54 5.59 -16.65 13.36
CA VAL A 54 5.70 -15.26 12.90
C VAL A 54 5.59 -15.18 11.37
N ILE A 55 6.30 -16.05 10.64
CA ILE A 55 6.24 -16.10 9.17
C ILE A 55 4.81 -16.43 8.70
N VAL A 56 4.18 -17.44 9.28
CA VAL A 56 2.80 -17.82 8.93
C VAL A 56 1.83 -16.68 9.21
N GLY A 57 1.97 -16.01 10.36
CA GLY A 57 1.16 -14.84 10.70
C GLY A 57 1.29 -13.70 9.68
N HIS A 58 2.51 -13.36 9.28
CA HIS A 58 2.74 -12.30 8.29
C HIS A 58 2.26 -12.70 6.89
N LEU A 59 2.35 -14.00 6.53
CA LEU A 59 1.79 -14.51 5.28
C LEU A 59 0.25 -14.39 5.25
N LEU A 60 -0.42 -14.64 6.38
CA LEU A 60 -1.87 -14.43 6.51
C LEU A 60 -2.24 -12.95 6.36
N VAL A 61 -1.48 -12.03 6.97
CA VAL A 61 -1.69 -10.58 6.80
C VAL A 61 -1.48 -10.17 5.34
N TYR A 62 -0.44 -10.69 4.67
CA TYR A 62 -0.22 -10.45 3.24
C TYR A 62 -1.39 -10.94 2.37
N LEU A 63 -1.93 -12.13 2.68
CA LEU A 63 -3.06 -12.69 1.95
C LEU A 63 -4.34 -11.85 2.16
N ALA A 64 -4.59 -11.39 3.39
CA ALA A 64 -5.68 -10.46 3.68
C ALA A 64 -5.53 -9.14 2.91
N TYR A 65 -4.32 -8.56 2.87
CA TYR A 65 -4.05 -7.38 2.05
C TYR A 65 -4.30 -7.63 0.55
N CYS A 66 -3.90 -8.79 0.02
CA CYS A 66 -4.12 -9.15 -1.39
C CYS A 66 -5.61 -9.27 -1.73
N LEU A 67 -6.42 -9.85 -0.85
CA LEU A 67 -7.85 -10.03 -1.08
C LEU A 67 -8.65 -8.76 -0.85
N LEU A 68 -8.29 -7.97 0.15
CA LEU A 68 -9.08 -6.84 0.61
C LEU A 68 -8.56 -5.51 0.09
N THR A 69 -7.26 -5.25 0.11
CA THR A 69 -6.73 -3.90 -0.17
C THR A 69 -6.34 -3.73 -1.64
N VAL A 70 -5.72 -4.74 -2.24
CA VAL A 70 -5.26 -4.69 -3.65
C VAL A 70 -6.40 -4.41 -4.65
N PRO A 71 -7.57 -5.07 -4.63
CA PRO A 71 -8.59 -4.82 -5.64
C PRO A 71 -9.13 -3.38 -5.60
N PHE A 72 -9.38 -2.83 -4.41
CA PHE A 72 -9.87 -1.45 -4.27
C PHE A 72 -8.79 -0.43 -4.64
N SER A 73 -7.56 -0.64 -4.16
CA SER A 73 -6.43 0.23 -4.49
C SER A 73 -6.11 0.20 -5.99
N PHE A 74 -6.28 -0.96 -6.64
CA PHE A 74 -6.10 -1.10 -8.08
C PHE A 74 -7.16 -0.30 -8.85
N LEU A 75 -8.44 -0.41 -8.49
CA LEU A 75 -9.52 0.39 -9.09
C LEU A 75 -9.26 1.89 -8.93
N PHE A 76 -8.90 2.33 -7.72
CA PHE A 76 -8.57 3.73 -7.45
C PHE A 76 -7.38 4.20 -8.29
N SER A 77 -6.33 3.37 -8.38
CA SER A 77 -5.14 3.65 -9.18
C SER A 77 -5.46 3.74 -10.68
N LEU A 78 -6.36 2.90 -11.20
CA LEU A 78 -6.80 2.98 -12.60
C LEU A 78 -7.52 4.28 -12.91
N VAL A 79 -8.38 4.75 -12.00
CA VAL A 79 -9.08 6.03 -12.14
C VAL A 79 -8.09 7.19 -12.15
N LEU A 80 -7.21 7.25 -11.14
CA LEU A 80 -6.17 8.28 -11.08
C LEU A 80 -5.25 8.26 -12.31
N ASN A 81 -4.85 7.07 -12.76
CA ASN A 81 -3.98 6.90 -13.93
C ASN A 81 -4.68 7.35 -15.24
N ARG A 82 -6.00 7.18 -15.34
CA ARG A 82 -6.78 7.68 -16.49
C ARG A 82 -6.72 9.20 -16.60
N TYR A 83 -6.75 9.89 -15.47
CA TYR A 83 -6.66 11.35 -15.39
C TYR A 83 -5.22 11.86 -15.18
N GLN A 84 -4.22 10.98 -15.26
CA GLN A 84 -2.79 11.31 -15.06
C GLN A 84 -2.48 11.95 -13.71
N TYR A 85 -3.32 11.64 -12.71
CA TYR A 85 -3.16 12.07 -11.33
C TYR A 85 -2.60 10.96 -10.44
N LEU A 86 -2.11 9.84 -10.99
CA LEU A 86 -1.49 8.78 -10.18
C LEU A 86 -0.05 9.19 -9.79
N ASN A 87 0.07 9.98 -8.72
CA ASN A 87 1.32 10.53 -8.22
C ASN A 87 1.45 10.27 -6.71
N PHE A 88 2.57 10.66 -6.11
CA PHE A 88 2.85 10.43 -4.70
C PHE A 88 1.73 10.90 -3.76
N LEU A 89 1.27 12.15 -3.92
CA LEU A 89 0.28 12.75 -3.03
C LEU A 89 -1.07 12.06 -3.12
N THR A 90 -1.54 11.79 -4.34
CA THR A 90 -2.84 11.12 -4.55
C THR A 90 -2.80 9.65 -4.13
N ILE A 91 -1.64 9.00 -4.23
CA ILE A 91 -1.41 7.66 -3.69
C ILE A 91 -1.52 7.66 -2.16
N CYS A 92 -0.87 8.61 -1.47
CA CYS A 92 -0.96 8.72 -0.01
C CYS A 92 -2.37 9.07 0.46
N LEU A 93 -3.04 10.03 -0.19
CA LEU A 93 -4.43 10.37 0.12
C LEU A 93 -5.37 9.20 -0.17
N GLY A 94 -5.15 8.52 -1.30
CA GLY A 94 -5.90 7.32 -1.68
C GLY A 94 -5.74 6.18 -0.68
N SER A 95 -4.53 5.96 -0.16
CA SER A 95 -4.30 4.91 0.82
C SER A 95 -5.02 5.18 2.13
N LEU A 96 -5.09 6.43 2.57
CA LEU A 96 -5.91 6.82 3.73
C LEU A 96 -7.38 6.49 3.44
N VAL A 97 -7.94 6.99 2.34
CA VAL A 97 -9.35 6.75 1.99
C VAL A 97 -9.68 5.25 1.92
N VAL A 98 -8.81 4.44 1.31
CA VAL A 98 -8.98 2.99 1.20
C VAL A 98 -8.83 2.30 2.56
N ALA A 99 -7.92 2.75 3.43
CA ALA A 99 -7.68 2.15 4.74
C ALA A 99 -8.82 2.41 5.75
N ALA A 100 -9.47 3.58 5.67
CA ALA A 100 -10.55 3.99 6.59
C ALA A 100 -11.62 2.91 6.82
N PRO A 101 -12.29 2.36 5.78
CA PRO A 101 -13.30 1.34 5.97
C PRO A 101 -12.74 0.06 6.63
N PHE A 102 -11.51 -0.35 6.29
CA PHE A 102 -10.91 -1.54 6.89
C PHE A 102 -10.62 -1.37 8.37
N PHE A 103 -10.09 -0.21 8.77
CA PHE A 103 -9.85 0.07 10.18
C PHE A 103 -11.15 0.18 10.98
N ILE A 104 -12.20 0.80 10.41
CA ILE A 104 -13.52 0.86 11.06
C ILE A 104 -14.10 -0.54 11.24
N LEU A 105 -14.03 -1.40 10.21
CA LEU A 105 -14.53 -2.77 10.28
C LEU A 105 -13.73 -3.63 11.26
N LEU A 106 -12.40 -3.49 11.30
CA LEU A 106 -11.55 -4.20 12.26
C LEU A 106 -11.83 -3.75 13.71
N GLY A 107 -11.93 -2.44 13.93
CA GLY A 107 -12.29 -1.88 15.23
C GLY A 107 -13.67 -2.33 15.69
N TRP A 108 -14.64 -2.39 14.78
CA TRP A 108 -15.97 -2.93 15.05
C TRP A 108 -15.93 -4.42 15.37
N GLY A 109 -15.18 -5.23 14.61
CA GLY A 109 -15.03 -6.66 14.88
C GLY A 109 -14.38 -6.96 16.23
N TYR A 110 -13.45 -6.11 16.67
CA TYR A 110 -12.77 -6.26 17.96
C TYR A 110 -13.61 -5.78 19.16
N THR A 111 -14.30 -4.64 19.01
CA THR A 111 -15.02 -4.00 20.14
C THR A 111 -16.52 -4.30 20.17
N GLY A 112 -17.09 -4.82 19.07
CA GLY A 112 -18.53 -4.99 18.87
C GLY A 112 -19.30 -3.67 18.64
N GLN A 113 -18.62 -2.52 18.68
CA GLN A 113 -19.25 -1.19 18.58
C GLN A 113 -18.70 -0.40 17.40
N LEU A 114 -19.59 0.23 16.64
CA LEU A 114 -19.17 1.17 15.61
C LEU A 114 -18.66 2.46 16.26
N PRO A 115 -17.53 3.01 15.80
CA PRO A 115 -17.01 4.25 16.35
C PRO A 115 -18.01 5.38 16.12
N LYS A 116 -18.40 6.07 17.20
CA LYS A 116 -19.28 7.26 17.12
C LYS A 116 -18.68 8.38 16.27
N GLN A 117 -17.35 8.43 16.20
CA GLN A 117 -16.57 9.36 15.40
C GLN A 117 -15.57 8.55 14.56
N TRP A 118 -15.85 8.39 13.26
CA TRP A 118 -15.07 7.56 12.35
C TRP A 118 -13.64 8.09 12.11
N TRP A 119 -13.42 9.40 12.22
CA TRP A 119 -12.11 10.02 12.01
C TRP A 119 -11.10 9.71 13.13
N LEU A 120 -11.58 9.26 14.31
CA LEU A 120 -10.70 8.84 15.41
C LEU A 120 -9.83 7.63 15.07
N VAL A 121 -10.17 6.89 14.02
CA VAL A 121 -9.31 5.83 13.47
C VAL A 121 -7.90 6.34 13.15
N TYR A 122 -7.76 7.61 12.75
CA TYR A 122 -6.47 8.25 12.49
C TYR A 122 -5.90 9.03 13.68
N ALA A 123 -6.53 8.95 14.86
CA ALA A 123 -5.91 9.50 16.07
C ALA A 123 -4.71 8.63 16.52
N ASP A 124 -4.70 7.36 16.14
CA ASP A 124 -3.59 6.44 16.39
C ASP A 124 -2.48 6.64 15.35
N VAL A 125 -1.27 6.94 15.83
CA VAL A 125 -0.07 7.08 15.02
C VAL A 125 0.27 5.78 14.28
N PHE A 126 -0.04 4.62 14.85
CA PHE A 126 0.18 3.33 14.18
C PHE A 126 -0.71 3.16 12.94
N ALA A 127 -1.96 3.65 12.97
CA ALA A 127 -2.84 3.62 11.81
C ALA A 127 -2.27 4.42 10.63
N TRP A 128 -1.62 5.56 10.92
CA TRP A 128 -0.89 6.33 9.91
C TRP A 128 0.26 5.54 9.30
N PHE A 129 1.11 4.91 10.12
CA PHE A 129 2.23 4.13 9.61
C PHE A 129 1.76 2.97 8.73
N ILE A 130 0.72 2.24 9.16
CA ILE A 130 0.16 1.11 8.41
C ILE A 130 -0.46 1.57 7.08
N ALA A 131 -1.09 2.75 7.01
CA ALA A 131 -1.69 3.26 5.78
C ALA A 131 -0.68 3.92 4.84
N ILE A 132 0.30 4.65 5.37
CA ILE A 132 1.22 5.48 4.57
C ILE A 132 2.44 4.69 4.11
N ILE A 133 3.06 3.84 4.93
CA ILE A 133 4.27 3.11 4.53
C ILE A 133 4.04 2.27 3.26
N PRO A 134 2.97 1.46 3.15
CA PRO A 134 2.70 0.72 1.92
C PRO A 134 2.42 1.64 0.73
N ALA A 135 1.85 2.83 0.96
CA ALA A 135 1.61 3.81 -0.11
C ALA A 135 2.93 4.40 -0.64
N VAL A 136 3.86 4.74 0.25
CA VAL A 136 5.21 5.19 -0.11
C VAL A 136 5.93 4.08 -0.88
N CYS A 137 5.92 2.84 -0.36
CA CYS A 137 6.51 1.69 -1.05
C CYS A 137 5.88 1.46 -2.43
N TYR A 138 4.54 1.54 -2.53
CA TYR A 138 3.83 1.43 -3.79
C TYR A 138 4.34 2.46 -4.80
N TRP A 139 4.40 3.74 -4.43
CA TRP A 139 4.88 4.80 -5.30
C TRP A 139 6.35 4.60 -5.74
N LEU A 140 7.24 4.23 -4.82
CA LEU A 140 8.65 3.95 -5.13
C LEU A 140 8.79 2.80 -6.13
N ILE A 141 8.05 1.70 -5.93
CA ILE A 141 8.05 0.56 -6.85
C ILE A 141 7.47 0.96 -8.21
N LEU A 142 6.41 1.78 -8.21
CA LEU A 142 5.75 2.25 -9.41
C LEU A 142 6.70 3.07 -10.31
N ILE A 143 7.48 3.98 -9.72
CA ILE A 143 8.51 4.75 -10.44
C ILE A 143 9.65 3.84 -10.90
N HIS A 144 10.12 2.93 -10.05
CA HIS A 144 11.20 2.01 -10.39
C HIS A 144 10.85 1.08 -11.56
N LEU A 145 9.59 0.64 -11.65
CA LEU A 145 9.11 -0.23 -12.72
C LEU A 145 8.70 0.53 -13.99
N LYS A 146 8.48 1.85 -13.93
CA LYS A 146 8.05 2.67 -15.08
C LYS A 146 8.96 2.53 -16.31
N PRO A 147 10.31 2.56 -16.22
CA PRO A 147 11.19 2.41 -17.40
C PRO A 147 11.10 1.03 -18.05
N HIS A 148 10.63 0.02 -17.32
CA HIS A 148 10.48 -1.36 -17.79
C HIS A 148 9.07 -1.62 -18.36
N GLN A 149 8.30 -0.55 -18.58
CA GLN A 149 6.99 -0.67 -19.19
C GLN A 149 7.14 -1.19 -20.63
N PRO A 150 6.47 -2.30 -21.00
CA PRO A 150 6.48 -2.72 -22.38
C PRO A 150 5.88 -1.59 -23.21
N ASP A 151 6.55 -1.24 -24.32
CA ASP A 151 5.98 -0.34 -25.32
C ASP A 151 4.58 -0.82 -25.66
N ARG A 152 3.68 0.14 -25.83
CA ARG A 152 2.27 -0.09 -26.11
C ARG A 152 2.17 -1.08 -27.28
N ILE A 153 1.88 -2.35 -27.00
CA ILE A 153 1.38 -3.24 -28.03
C ILE A 153 -0.07 -2.81 -28.21
N ASP A 154 -0.29 -2.03 -29.27
CA ASP A 154 -1.61 -1.66 -29.73
C ASP A 154 -2.45 -2.94 -29.90
N LEU A 155 -3.54 -3.02 -29.13
CA LEU A 155 -4.64 -3.96 -29.37
C LEU A 155 -5.95 -3.24 -29.05
#